data_AF-A0A3N5U1H6-F1
#
_entry.id   AF-A0A3N5U1H6-F1
#
_cell.length_a   1.000
_cell.length_b   1.000
_cell.length_c   1.000
_cell.angle_alpha   90.00
_cell.angle_beta   90.00
_cell.angle_gamma   90.00
#
_symmetry.space_group_name_H-M   'P 1'
#
loop_
_entity.id
_entity.type
_entity.pdbx_description
1 polymer ?
#
loop_
_entity_poly.entity_id
_entity_poly.type
_entity_poly.pdbx_seq_one_letter_code
_entity_poly.pdbx_strand_id
1 'polypeptide(L)' 'MMDQSRCLVVADDMTGGGDTGAQFAKKGLRALLVTPGISASLPADYLTWDVLVVNTHSRAMGAAQAHQTVAAILQRL' A
#
# COMPACT_ATOMS: atom_id res chain seq x y z
N MET A 1 -18.49 -19.05 2.37
CA MET A 1 -17.57 -17.95 2.73
C MET A 1 -16.84 -17.57 1.46
N MET A 2 -17.10 -16.40 0.89
CA MET A 2 -16.19 -15.87 -0.14
C MET A 2 -14.87 -15.59 0.55
N ASP A 3 -13.80 -16.18 0.04
CA ASP A 3 -12.45 -15.73 0.34
C ASP A 3 -12.41 -14.22 0.07
N GLN A 4 -12.24 -13.40 1.11
CA GLN A 4 -12.19 -11.95 0.97
C GLN A 4 -10.94 -11.64 0.15
N SER A 5 -11.11 -11.50 -1.17
CA SER A 5 -10.03 -11.18 -2.08
C SER A 5 -9.57 -9.75 -1.76
N ARG A 6 -8.51 -9.65 -0.94
CA ARG A 6 -7.89 -8.39 -0.55
C ARG A 6 -7.02 -7.87 -1.69
N CYS A 7 -7.08 -6.57 -1.94
CA CYS A 7 -6.25 -5.92 -2.95
C CYS A 7 -5.04 -5.24 -2.29
N LEU A 8 -3.84 -5.51 -2.80
CA LEU A 8 -2.63 -4.75 -2.47
C LEU A 8 -2.32 -3.81 -3.63
N VAL A 9 -2.21 -2.52 -3.35
CA VAL A 9 -1.72 -1.51 -4.28
C VAL A 9 -0.35 -1.06 -3.82
N VAL A 10 0.65 -1.14 -4.70
CA VAL A 10 2.00 -0.62 -4.43
C VAL A 10 2.18 0.63 -5.28
N ALA A 11 2.32 1.78 -4.64
CA ALA A 11 2.47 3.08 -5.29
C ALA A 11 3.86 3.66 -5.01
N ASP A 12 4.50 4.23 -6.03
CA ASP A 12 5.81 4.87 -5.90
C ASP A 12 5.75 6.24 -5.20
N ASP A 13 4.57 6.85 -5.15
CA ASP A 13 4.28 8.12 -4.49
C ASP A 13 2.94 8.15 -3.76
N MET A 14 2.77 9.18 -2.93
CA MET A 14 1.57 9.36 -2.12
C MET A 14 0.34 9.75 -2.95
N THR A 15 0.51 10.55 -4.00
CA THR A 15 -0.61 11.06 -4.79
C THR A 15 -1.26 9.96 -5.63
N GLY A 16 -0.47 9.15 -6.33
CA GLY A 16 -1.00 8.02 -7.12
C GLY A 16 -1.63 6.94 -6.24
N GLY A 17 -1.00 6.64 -5.09
CA GLY A 17 -1.57 5.72 -4.11
C GLY A 17 -2.88 6.24 -3.51
N GLY A 18 -2.91 7.51 -3.10
CA GLY A 18 -4.08 8.16 -2.53
C GLY A 18 -5.28 8.20 -3.48
N ASP A 19 -5.07 8.61 -4.74
CA ASP A 19 -6.15 8.62 -5.74
C ASP A 19 -6.67 7.19 -5.99
N THR A 20 -5.78 6.22 -6.15
CA THR A 20 -6.17 4.81 -6.33
C THR A 20 -7.03 4.31 -5.16
N GLY A 21 -6.61 4.56 -3.92
CA GLY A 21 -7.37 4.23 -2.71
C GLY A 21 -8.74 4.91 -2.68
N ALA A 22 -8.82 6.19 -3.08
CA ALA A 22 -10.08 6.91 -3.19
C ALA A 22 -11.02 6.31 -4.25
N GLN A 23 -10.51 5.80 -5.37
CA GLN A 23 -11.33 5.10 -6.38
C GLN A 23 -11.91 3.78 -5.86
N PHE A 24 -11.18 3.04 -5.01
CA PHE A 24 -11.73 1.88 -4.32
C PHE A 24 -12.79 2.28 -3.29
N ALA A 25 -12.54 3.32 -2.50
CA ALA A 25 -13.49 3.85 -1.52
C ALA A 25 -14.81 4.30 -2.16
N LYS A 26 -14.77 4.93 -3.35
CA LYS A 26 -15.96 5.28 -4.13
C LYS A 26 -16.84 4.08 -4.51
N LYS A 27 -16.27 2.87 -4.54
CA LYS A 27 -16.98 1.61 -4.81
C LYS A 27 -17.45 0.89 -3.53
N GLY A 28 -17.31 1.52 -2.36
CA GLY A 28 -17.73 0.96 -1.08
C GLY A 28 -16.70 0.06 -0.39
N LEU A 29 -15.47 0.00 -0.89
CA LEU A 29 -14.39 -0.80 -0.30
C LEU A 29 -13.61 0.03 0.72
N ARG A 30 -13.28 -0.57 1.86
CA ARG A 30 -12.44 0.06 2.88
C ARG A 30 -10.98 0.03 2.41
N ALA A 31 -10.43 1.20 2.11
CA ALA A 31 -9.06 1.37 1.64
C ALA A 31 -8.16 2.02 2.72
N LEU A 32 -7.04 1.37 3.04
CA LEU A 32 -6.03 1.86 3.99
C LEU A 32 -4.77 2.28 3.21
N LEU A 33 -4.37 3.55 3.30
CA LEU A 33 -3.09 4.03 2.77
C LEU A 33 -2.03 4.07 3.87
N VAL A 34 -0.89 3.43 3.63
CA VAL A 34 0.27 3.43 4.53
C VAL A 34 1.55 3.86 3.81
N THR A 35 2.45 4.49 4.53
CA THR A 35 3.82 4.78 4.07
C THR A 35 4.82 4.10 5.04
N PRO A 36 5.34 2.92 4.70
CA PRO A 36 6.30 2.20 5.53
C PRO A 36 7.56 3.03 5.76
N GLY A 37 8.03 3.11 7.02
CA GLY A 37 9.18 3.92 7.40
C GLY A 37 8.83 5.24 8.11
N ILE A 38 7.59 5.74 7.96
CA ILE A 38 7.03 6.79 8.85
C ILE A 38 6.33 6.14 10.05
N SER A 39 5.63 5.03 9.83
CA SER A 39 5.16 4.12 10.89
C SER A 39 6.08 2.90 10.95
N ALA A 40 6.48 2.50 12.16
CA ALA A 40 7.34 1.33 12.39
C ALA A 40 6.65 0.00 12.05
N SER A 41 5.32 -0.02 11.96
CA SER A 41 4.51 -1.19 11.65
C SER A 41 3.20 -0.81 10.95
N LEU A 42 2.58 -1.77 10.25
CA LEU A 42 1.20 -1.65 9.80
C LEU A 42 0.26 -1.59 11.00
N PRO A 43 -0.90 -0.90 10.91
CA PRO A 43 -1.96 -1.00 11.90
C PRO A 43 -2.32 -2.47 12.18
N ALA A 44 -2.54 -2.86 13.44
CA ALA A 44 -2.80 -4.27 13.79
C ALA A 44 -4.04 -4.87 13.10
N ASP A 45 -4.98 -4.01 12.70
CA ASP A 45 -6.21 -4.34 12.01
C ASP A 45 -6.10 -4.26 10.48
N TYR A 46 -4.91 -4.06 9.89
CA TYR A 46 -4.76 -3.87 8.44
C TYR A 46 -5.35 -5.02 7.62
N LEU A 47 -5.35 -6.25 8.17
CA LEU A 47 -5.95 -7.44 7.54
C LEU A 47 -7.47 -7.35 7.41
N THR A 48 -8.11 -6.46 8.16
CA THR A 48 -9.55 -6.21 8.09
C THR A 48 -9.92 -5.28 6.95
N TRP A 49 -8.98 -4.60 6.30
CA TRP A 49 -9.26 -3.68 5.19
C TRP A 49 -9.37 -4.43 3.86
N ASP A 50 -10.25 -3.94 2.98
CA ASP A 50 -10.51 -4.59 1.69
C ASP A 50 -9.38 -4.27 0.68
N VAL A 51 -8.77 -3.09 0.82
CA VAL A 51 -7.64 -2.63 0.01
C VAL A 51 -6.54 -2.04 0.90
N LEU A 52 -5.32 -2.54 0.77
CA LEU A 52 -4.12 -1.95 1.37
C LEU A 52 -3.33 -1.24 0.27
N VAL A 53 -3.16 0.06 0.40
CA VAL A 53 -2.30 0.88 -0.45
C VAL A 53 -1.00 1.17 0.28
N VAL A 54 0.12 0.79 -0.32
CA VAL A 54 1.45 0.97 0.23
C VAL A 54 2.22 1.96 -0.64
N ASN A 55 2.49 3.14 -0.09
CA ASN A 55 3.37 4.14 -0.69
C ASN A 55 4.83 3.82 -0.36
N THR A 56 5.63 3.48 -1.36
CA THR A 56 7.05 3.13 -1.21
C THR A 56 7.98 4.34 -1.22
N HIS A 57 7.46 5.54 -1.52
CA HIS A 57 8.22 6.78 -1.67
C HIS A 57 9.43 6.64 -2.60
N SER A 58 9.35 5.76 -3.60
CA SER A 58 10.47 5.38 -4.44
C SER A 58 10.61 6.22 -5.72
N ARG A 59 9.68 7.14 -6.01
CA ARG A 59 9.67 7.93 -7.25
C ARG A 59 10.99 8.64 -7.57
N ALA A 60 11.63 9.21 -6.55
CA ALA A 60 12.89 9.96 -6.72
C ALA A 60 14.14 9.08 -6.60
N MET A 61 14.00 7.78 -6.33
CA MET A 61 15.12 6.87 -6.13
C MET A 61 15.70 6.38 -7.46
N GLY A 62 16.98 6.02 -7.46
CA GLY A 62 17.57 5.27 -8.57
C GLY A 62 16.95 3.88 -8.68
N ALA A 63 16.93 3.29 -9.89
CA ALA A 63 16.21 2.05 -10.17
C ALA A 63 16.56 0.88 -9.22
N ALA A 64 17.84 0.67 -8.92
CA ALA A 64 18.28 -0.38 -8.01
C ALA A 64 17.77 -0.16 -6.57
N GLN A 65 17.79 1.08 -6.10
CA GLN A 65 17.30 1.45 -4.77
C GLN A 65 15.77 1.31 -4.71
N ALA A 66 15.05 1.78 -5.73
CA ALA A 66 13.60 1.62 -5.83
C ALA A 66 13.20 0.14 -5.78
N HIS A 67 13.87 -0.71 -6.56
CA HIS A 67 13.66 -2.16 -6.55
C HIS A 67 13.87 -2.77 -5.15
N GLN A 68 15.00 -2.44 -4.50
CA GLN A 68 15.30 -2.94 -3.15
C GLN A 68 14.26 -2.48 -2.12
N THR A 69 13.84 -1.22 -2.17
CA THR A 69 12.81 -0.66 -1.29
C THR A 69 11.47 -1.38 -1.45
N VAL A 70 11.01 -1.56 -2.69
CA VAL A 70 9.76 -2.28 -3.00
C VAL A 70 9.84 -3.72 -2.50
N ALA A 71 10.92 -4.45 -2.82
CA ALA A 71 11.10 -5.83 -2.40
C ALA A 71 11.12 -5.98 -0.87
N ALA A 72 11.84 -5.10 -0.16
CA ALA A 72 11.93 -5.13 1.29
C ALA A 72 10.59 -4.78 1.98
N ILE A 73 9.75 -3.96 1.35
CA ILE A 73 8.40 -3.68 1.84
C ILE A 73 7.52 -4.92 1.66
N LEU A 74 7.52 -5.52 0.46
CA LEU A 74 6.70 -6.70 0.15
C LEU A 74 7.04 -7.92 1.01
N GLN A 75 8.31 -8.11 1.37
CA GLN A 75 8.74 -9.19 2.27
C GLN A 75 8.22 -9.07 3.71
N ARG A 76 7.71 -7.89 4.11
CA ARG A 76 7.21 -7.62 5.47
C ARG A 76 5.68 -7.66 5.57
N LEU A 77 4.99 -7.78 4.45
CA LEU A 77 3.52 -7.91 4.36
C LEU A 77 3.13 -9.39 4.50
#